data_AF-A0A1Q7V1Q3-F1
#
_entry.id   AF-A0A1Q7V1Q3-F1
#
_cell.length_a   1.000
_cell.length_b   1.000
_cell.length_c   1.000
_cell.angle_alpha   90.00
_cell.angle_beta   90.00
_cell.angle_gamma   90.00
#
_symmetry.space_group_name_H-M   'P 1'
#
loop_
_entity.id
_entity.type
_entity.pdbx_description
1 polymer ?
#
loop_
_entity_poly.entity_id
_entity_poly.type
_entity_poly.pdbx_seq_one_letter_code
_entity_poly.pdbx_strand_id
1 'polypeptide(L)'
;MLLPGLVLSCALALPAFAANGAIEAQPSSKVNYILVGFAGGFVRHDNPHHGPVQLAQRLRREAPAGTYVEVFENRRRKKAFRTVLRLLDSNHDGNLSGDEKSQAHVILFGHSWGGSAVVLLARELHRTGVPVLLTVQVDSIAKPWQQDEVIPDNVEAAVNFYQSHGLIHGRSEIKAEDGSKTQILGNYRFDYREHPVQCEATSWFDRTFTPSHMQSQCDPQLWNKVEDLVRERIELAPTLAAVPGQ
;
A
#
# COMPACT_ATOMS: atom_id res chain seq x y z
N MET A 1 -58.50 49.27 -52.65
CA MET A 1 -57.39 48.76 -53.49
C MET A 1 -56.08 49.25 -52.88
N LEU A 2 -55.14 48.32 -52.70
CA LEU A 2 -53.70 48.46 -52.36
C LEU A 2 -53.30 48.72 -50.89
N LEU A 3 -52.62 47.72 -50.31
CA LEU A 3 -51.89 47.68 -49.02
C LEU A 3 -50.65 48.60 -49.02
N PRO A 4 -50.10 48.95 -47.84
CA PRO A 4 -48.95 48.20 -47.27
C PRO A 4 -49.07 48.08 -45.73
N GLY A 5 -48.36 47.24 -44.99
CA GLY A 5 -47.25 46.33 -45.21
C GLY A 5 -46.85 45.83 -43.81
N LEU A 6 -46.77 44.51 -43.65
CA LEU A 6 -46.43 43.83 -42.41
C LEU A 6 -44.92 43.98 -42.15
N VAL A 7 -44.51 44.56 -41.01
CA VAL A 7 -43.12 44.49 -40.54
C VAL A 7 -43.07 43.62 -39.29
N LEU A 8 -42.56 42.41 -39.48
CA LEU A 8 -42.34 41.39 -38.46
C LEU A 8 -41.08 41.77 -37.66
N SER A 9 -41.23 42.15 -36.38
CA SER A 9 -40.10 42.41 -35.49
C SER A 9 -39.59 41.10 -34.89
N CYS A 10 -38.42 40.65 -35.33
CA CYS A 10 -37.72 39.49 -34.78
C CYS A 10 -36.62 40.00 -33.83
N ALA A 11 -36.90 40.05 -32.53
CA ALA A 11 -35.93 40.40 -31.51
C ALA A 11 -35.11 39.15 -31.10
N LEU A 12 -33.93 38.99 -31.69
CA LEU A 12 -32.93 38.04 -31.21
C LEU A 12 -32.21 38.66 -30.00
N ALA A 13 -32.64 38.29 -28.81
CA ALA A 13 -31.91 38.58 -27.58
C ALA A 13 -30.74 37.58 -27.45
N LEU A 14 -29.51 38.07 -27.58
CA LEU A 14 -28.30 37.35 -27.17
C LEU A 14 -28.13 37.53 -25.65
N PRO A 15 -28.07 36.47 -24.83
CA PRO A 15 -27.60 36.62 -23.47
C PRO A 15 -26.07 36.58 -23.44
N ALA A 16 -25.57 37.67 -22.88
CA ALA A 16 -24.25 37.96 -22.36
C ALA A 16 -23.33 36.77 -21.99
N PHE A 17 -22.04 36.97 -22.28
CA PHE A 17 -20.92 36.29 -21.65
C PHE A 17 -21.07 36.31 -20.12
N ALA A 18 -21.37 35.16 -19.53
CA ALA A 18 -21.21 34.94 -18.11
C ALA A 18 -19.72 34.68 -17.84
N ALA A 19 -19.13 35.53 -16.99
CA ALA A 19 -17.75 35.46 -16.56
C ALA A 19 -17.39 34.08 -16.00
N ASN A 20 -16.18 33.63 -16.32
CA ASN A 20 -15.51 32.44 -15.81
C ASN A 20 -15.63 32.32 -14.28
N GLY A 21 -16.66 31.61 -13.82
CA GLY A 21 -16.65 30.92 -12.54
C GLY A 21 -16.01 29.55 -12.73
N ALA A 22 -14.76 29.51 -13.19
CA ALA A 22 -13.95 28.33 -12.98
C ALA A 22 -13.73 28.27 -11.47
N ILE A 23 -14.50 27.43 -10.80
CA ILE A 23 -14.17 26.96 -9.46
C ILE A 23 -12.76 26.40 -9.62
N GLU A 24 -11.78 27.15 -9.13
CA GLU A 24 -10.39 26.76 -9.03
C GLU A 24 -10.40 25.36 -8.41
N ALA A 25 -10.06 24.36 -9.22
CA ALA A 25 -9.98 22.99 -8.74
C ALA A 25 -9.00 23.03 -7.57
N GLN A 26 -9.52 22.80 -6.36
CA GLN A 26 -8.71 22.65 -5.16
C GLN A 26 -7.53 21.75 -5.51
N PRO A 27 -6.27 22.15 -5.22
CA PRO A 27 -5.13 21.34 -5.55
C PRO A 27 -5.36 19.96 -4.95
N SER A 28 -5.35 18.95 -5.81
CA SER A 28 -5.39 17.54 -5.43
C SER A 28 -4.52 17.38 -4.20
N SER A 29 -5.12 17.01 -3.06
CA SER A 29 -4.42 16.96 -1.78
C SER A 29 -3.14 16.14 -1.96
N LYS A 30 -1.98 16.77 -1.81
CA LYS A 30 -0.67 16.13 -1.98
C LYS A 30 -0.67 14.81 -1.21
N VAL A 31 -0.39 13.70 -1.91
CA VAL A 31 -0.28 12.40 -1.26
C VAL A 31 1.05 12.38 -0.53
N ASN A 32 0.99 12.37 0.79
CA ASN A 32 2.15 12.36 1.67
C ASN A 32 2.65 10.95 1.92
N TYR A 33 1.75 9.96 1.96
CA TYR A 33 2.07 8.55 2.24
C TYR A 33 1.35 7.62 1.28
N ILE A 34 2.04 6.57 0.84
CA ILE A 34 1.50 5.55 -0.05
C ILE A 34 1.64 4.19 0.62
N LEU A 35 0.53 3.69 1.16
CA LEU A 35 0.45 2.39 1.83
C LEU A 35 -0.15 1.35 0.89
N VAL A 36 0.64 0.32 0.59
CA VAL A 36 0.23 -0.77 -0.32
C VAL A 36 0.26 -2.09 0.40
N GLY A 37 -0.91 -2.70 0.54
CA GLY A 37 -1.10 -4.03 1.08
C GLY A 37 -1.19 -5.11 0.00
N PHE A 38 -0.81 -6.35 0.31
CA PHE A 38 -1.10 -7.51 -0.54
C PHE A 38 -1.79 -8.65 0.22
N ALA A 39 -2.88 -9.14 -0.37
CA ALA A 39 -3.55 -10.36 0.08
C ALA A 39 -2.85 -11.63 -0.46
N GLY A 40 -2.75 -12.65 0.40
CA GLY A 40 -2.19 -13.97 0.07
C GLY A 40 -3.14 -14.87 -0.74
N GLY A 41 -2.64 -16.04 -1.17
CA GLY A 41 -3.46 -17.05 -1.87
C GLY A 41 -4.18 -16.54 -3.12
N PHE A 42 -5.41 -17.00 -3.35
CA PHE A 42 -6.32 -16.51 -4.39
C PHE A 42 -7.37 -15.52 -3.84
N VAL A 43 -7.05 -14.91 -2.70
CA VAL A 43 -7.94 -14.00 -1.98
C VAL A 43 -8.15 -12.72 -2.77
N ARG A 44 -9.40 -12.24 -2.79
CA ARG A 44 -9.75 -10.95 -3.35
C ARG A 44 -9.30 -9.82 -2.42
N HIS A 45 -8.86 -8.73 -3.02
CA HIS A 45 -8.31 -7.58 -2.30
C HIS A 45 -9.31 -6.83 -1.39
N ASP A 46 -10.61 -7.13 -1.49
CA ASP A 46 -11.72 -6.52 -0.76
C ASP A 46 -12.33 -7.44 0.30
N ASN A 47 -11.79 -8.66 0.49
CA ASN A 47 -12.35 -9.61 1.44
C ASN A 47 -12.06 -9.19 2.89
N PRO A 48 -13.09 -8.86 3.71
CA PRO A 48 -12.92 -8.26 5.03
C PRO A 48 -12.40 -9.24 6.09
N HIS A 49 -12.33 -10.55 5.82
CA HIS A 49 -11.83 -11.55 6.76
C HIS A 49 -10.30 -11.69 6.74
N HIS A 50 -9.60 -10.80 6.03
CA HIS A 50 -8.18 -10.91 5.77
C HIS A 50 -7.40 -9.78 6.43
N GLY A 51 -6.38 -10.11 7.24
CA GLY A 51 -5.56 -9.17 7.99
C GLY A 51 -5.08 -7.93 7.22
N PRO A 52 -4.47 -8.06 6.01
CA PRO A 52 -4.08 -6.90 5.21
C PRO A 52 -5.26 -5.97 4.87
N VAL A 53 -6.44 -6.54 4.61
CA VAL A 53 -7.66 -5.78 4.26
C VAL A 53 -8.20 -5.06 5.49
N GLN A 54 -8.25 -5.73 6.64
CA GLN A 54 -8.70 -5.14 7.90
C GLN A 54 -7.77 -3.99 8.35
N LEU A 55 -6.45 -4.21 8.26
CA LEU A 55 -5.46 -3.16 8.54
C LEU A 55 -5.67 -1.95 7.62
N ALA A 56 -5.80 -2.17 6.31
CA ALA A 56 -6.04 -1.09 5.37
C ALA A 56 -7.35 -0.35 5.65
N GLN A 57 -8.41 -1.05 6.06
CA GLN A 57 -9.67 -0.41 6.44
C GLN A 57 -9.53 0.47 7.69
N ARG A 58 -8.76 0.05 8.70
CA ARG A 58 -8.46 0.87 9.88
C ARG A 58 -7.63 2.09 9.50
N LEU A 59 -6.53 1.90 8.76
CA LEU A 59 -5.65 2.98 8.33
C LEU A 59 -6.37 4.01 7.46
N ARG A 60 -7.31 3.62 6.60
CA ARG A 60 -8.13 4.58 5.83
C ARG A 60 -9.01 5.48 6.70
N ARG A 61 -9.40 5.01 7.88
CA ARG A 61 -10.24 5.79 8.81
C ARG A 61 -9.40 6.71 9.70
N GLU A 62 -8.19 6.30 10.02
CA GLU A 62 -7.43 6.85 11.16
C GLU A 62 -6.07 7.43 10.77
N ALA A 63 -5.60 7.25 9.54
CA ALA A 63 -4.35 7.85 9.09
C ALA A 63 -4.52 9.34 8.76
N PRO A 64 -3.44 10.14 8.82
CA PRO A 64 -3.47 11.56 8.48
C PRO A 64 -3.95 11.82 7.04
N ALA A 65 -4.49 13.03 6.82
CA ALA A 65 -4.86 13.50 5.48
C ALA A 65 -3.67 13.42 4.51
N GLY A 66 -3.95 13.07 3.25
CA GLY A 66 -2.92 12.80 2.24
C GLY A 66 -2.31 11.40 2.33
N THR A 67 -2.86 10.49 3.15
CA THR A 67 -2.47 9.07 3.13
C THR A 67 -3.30 8.28 2.12
N TYR A 68 -2.63 7.69 1.13
CA TYR A 68 -3.23 6.71 0.23
C TYR A 68 -3.08 5.30 0.80
N VAL A 69 -4.15 4.50 0.81
CA VAL A 69 -4.11 3.12 1.29
C VAL A 69 -4.87 2.20 0.32
N GLU A 70 -4.19 1.22 -0.28
CA GLU A 70 -4.82 0.20 -1.12
C GLU A 70 -4.24 -1.18 -0.89
N VAL A 71 -5.11 -2.20 -0.84
CA VAL A 71 -4.72 -3.62 -0.86
C VAL A 71 -4.92 -4.14 -2.27
N PHE A 72 -3.99 -4.97 -2.74
CA PHE A 72 -4.05 -5.66 -4.01
C PHE A 72 -4.02 -7.18 -3.81
N GLU A 73 -4.53 -7.92 -4.79
CA GLU A 73 -4.23 -9.35 -4.89
C GLU A 73 -2.73 -9.51 -5.22
N ASN A 74 -2.03 -10.50 -4.65
CA ASN A 74 -0.59 -10.72 -4.91
C ASN A 74 -0.24 -10.83 -6.42
N ARG A 75 -1.16 -11.33 -7.25
CA ARG A 75 -1.00 -11.41 -8.73
C ARG A 75 -1.07 -10.06 -9.44
N ARG A 76 -1.59 -9.02 -8.79
CA ARG A 76 -1.78 -7.67 -9.35
C ARG A 76 -0.64 -6.72 -9.00
N ARG A 77 0.54 -7.21 -8.61
CA ARG A 77 1.73 -6.41 -8.29
C ARG A 77 2.05 -5.34 -9.35
N LYS A 78 2.00 -5.66 -10.64
CA LYS A 78 2.23 -4.68 -11.72
C LYS A 78 1.24 -3.50 -11.69
N LYS A 79 -0.01 -3.73 -11.24
CA LYS A 79 -1.00 -2.67 -11.05
C LYS A 79 -0.60 -1.80 -9.86
N ALA A 80 -0.23 -2.40 -8.73
CA ALA A 80 0.26 -1.68 -7.56
C ALA A 80 1.48 -0.81 -7.88
N PHE A 81 2.46 -1.34 -8.59
CA PHE A 81 3.63 -0.60 -9.07
C PHE A 81 3.25 0.65 -9.88
N ARG A 82 2.41 0.50 -10.90
CA ARG A 82 1.92 1.65 -11.68
C ARG A 82 1.11 2.64 -10.85
N THR A 83 0.37 2.17 -9.84
CA THR A 83 -0.34 3.05 -8.90
C THR A 83 0.65 3.88 -8.09
N VAL A 84 1.70 3.27 -7.53
CA VAL A 84 2.73 4.01 -6.77
C VAL A 84 3.37 5.08 -7.66
N LEU A 85 3.84 4.73 -8.86
CA LEU A 85 4.48 5.71 -9.75
C LEU A 85 3.55 6.88 -10.09
N ARG A 86 2.28 6.60 -10.40
CA ARG A 86 1.29 7.64 -10.72
C ARG A 86 0.97 8.55 -9.52
N LEU A 87 1.03 8.03 -8.29
CA LEU A 87 0.80 8.84 -7.09
C LEU A 87 2.01 9.73 -6.77
N LEU A 88 3.22 9.32 -7.17
CA LEU A 88 4.44 10.11 -7.02
C LEU A 88 4.62 11.16 -8.11
N ASP A 89 4.07 10.93 -9.30
CA ASP A 89 4.07 11.84 -10.45
C ASP A 89 3.14 13.03 -10.19
N SER A 90 3.63 13.98 -9.41
CA SER A 90 2.89 15.09 -8.83
C SER A 90 2.59 16.19 -9.83
N ASN A 91 3.47 16.34 -10.83
CA ASN A 91 3.29 17.30 -11.93
C ASN A 91 2.56 16.67 -13.15
N HIS A 92 2.33 15.36 -13.12
CA HIS A 92 1.62 14.59 -14.15
C HIS A 92 2.27 14.64 -15.54
N ASP A 93 3.59 14.76 -15.60
CA ASP A 93 4.34 14.77 -16.87
C ASP A 93 4.73 13.36 -17.37
N GLY A 94 4.47 12.34 -16.56
CA GLY A 94 4.75 10.94 -16.86
C GLY A 94 6.17 10.47 -16.55
N ASN A 95 7.05 11.33 -16.04
CA ASN A 95 8.43 11.03 -15.69
C ASN A 95 8.76 11.47 -14.27
N LEU A 96 9.00 10.51 -13.37
CA LEU A 96 9.40 10.84 -12.01
C LEU A 96 10.77 11.53 -11.96
N SER A 97 10.77 12.77 -11.49
CA SER A 97 11.96 13.54 -11.14
C SER A 97 12.68 12.97 -9.90
N GLY A 98 13.90 13.44 -9.64
CA GLY A 98 14.64 13.06 -8.43
C GLY A 98 13.90 13.48 -7.15
N ASP A 99 13.33 14.69 -7.15
CA ASP A 99 12.60 15.23 -6.01
C ASP A 99 11.34 14.41 -5.72
N GLU A 100 10.55 14.07 -6.73
CA GLU A 100 9.35 13.23 -6.58
C GLU A 100 9.67 11.84 -6.01
N LYS A 101 10.80 11.26 -6.41
CA LYS A 101 11.27 9.98 -5.83
C LYS A 101 11.73 10.15 -4.40
N SER A 102 12.49 11.20 -4.09
CA SER A 102 13.02 11.43 -2.73
C SER A 102 11.93 11.70 -1.69
N GLN A 103 10.79 12.23 -2.13
CA GLN A 103 9.62 12.50 -1.29
C GLN A 103 8.69 11.28 -1.15
N ALA A 104 9.09 10.12 -1.66
CA ALA A 104 8.26 8.92 -1.65
C ALA A 104 8.23 8.26 -0.26
N HIS A 105 7.13 8.46 0.48
CA HIS A 105 6.88 7.73 1.73
C HIS A 105 6.05 6.47 1.46
N VAL A 106 6.68 5.46 0.87
CA VAL A 106 6.03 4.19 0.51
C VAL A 106 6.17 3.18 1.65
N ILE A 107 5.05 2.61 2.09
CA ILE A 107 5.00 1.53 3.09
C ILE A 107 4.28 0.32 2.49
N LEU A 108 4.90 -0.85 2.58
CA LEU A 108 4.42 -2.08 1.97
C LEU A 108 4.16 -3.14 3.04
N PHE A 109 3.03 -3.85 2.97
CA PHE A 109 2.73 -4.95 3.88
C PHE A 109 1.97 -6.09 3.19
N GLY A 110 2.09 -7.32 3.69
CA GLY A 110 1.37 -8.42 3.09
C GLY A 110 1.51 -9.73 3.85
N HIS A 111 0.53 -10.62 3.62
CA HIS A 111 0.50 -11.95 4.23
C HIS A 111 0.77 -13.05 3.19
N SER A 112 1.53 -14.09 3.57
CA SER A 112 1.75 -15.27 2.72
C SER A 112 2.37 -14.91 1.37
N TRP A 113 1.76 -15.32 0.26
CA TRP A 113 2.15 -14.88 -1.09
C TRP A 113 2.07 -13.36 -1.29
N GLY A 114 1.26 -12.66 -0.48
CA GLY A 114 1.24 -11.22 -0.41
C GLY A 114 2.53 -10.64 0.22
N GLY A 115 3.09 -11.29 1.24
CA GLY A 115 4.40 -10.93 1.79
C GLY A 115 5.51 -11.06 0.74
N SER A 116 5.47 -12.12 -0.08
CA SER A 116 6.41 -12.24 -1.22
C SER A 116 6.18 -11.12 -2.25
N ALA A 117 4.93 -10.74 -2.50
CA ALA A 117 4.61 -9.64 -3.41
C ALA A 117 5.14 -8.27 -2.92
N VAL A 118 5.20 -8.05 -1.59
CA VAL A 118 5.83 -6.87 -0.99
C VAL A 118 7.29 -6.75 -1.41
N VAL A 119 8.10 -7.79 -1.20
CA VAL A 119 9.53 -7.75 -1.52
C VAL A 119 9.75 -7.57 -3.03
N LEU A 120 8.92 -8.22 -3.84
CA LEU A 120 9.00 -8.08 -5.29
C LEU A 120 8.60 -6.68 -5.78
N LEU A 121 7.63 -6.03 -5.12
CA LEU A 121 7.28 -4.65 -5.43
C LEU A 121 8.41 -3.71 -5.01
N ALA A 122 9.00 -3.91 -3.83
CA ALA A 122 10.15 -3.12 -3.37
C ALA A 122 11.31 -3.19 -4.38
N ARG A 123 11.60 -4.38 -4.95
CA ARG A 123 12.61 -4.53 -6.01
C ARG A 123 12.23 -3.85 -7.32
N GLU A 124 10.95 -3.84 -7.70
CA GLU A 124 10.50 -3.11 -8.88
C GLU A 124 10.65 -1.59 -8.68
N LEU A 125 10.34 -1.09 -7.48
CA LEU A 125 10.56 0.31 -7.09
C LEU A 125 12.05 0.67 -7.04
N HIS A 126 12.90 -0.24 -6.55
CA HIS A 126 14.36 -0.07 -6.53
C HIS A 126 14.90 0.24 -7.93
N ARG A 127 14.46 -0.52 -8.95
CA ARG A 127 14.88 -0.32 -10.35
C ARG A 127 14.51 1.04 -10.92
N THR A 128 13.51 1.71 -10.33
CA THR A 128 13.11 3.08 -10.70
C THR A 128 13.70 4.16 -9.80
N GLY A 129 14.47 3.78 -8.78
CA GLY A 129 15.05 4.69 -7.79
C GLY A 129 14.03 5.23 -6.79
N VAL A 130 12.93 4.52 -6.56
CA VAL A 130 11.91 4.90 -5.58
C VAL A 130 12.25 4.24 -4.23
N PRO A 131 12.48 5.01 -3.16
CA PRO A 131 12.72 4.48 -1.82
C PRO A 131 11.42 3.91 -1.21
N VAL A 132 11.60 3.01 -0.23
CA VAL A 132 10.52 2.40 0.55
C VAL A 132 10.88 2.56 2.03
N LEU A 133 10.00 3.14 2.82
CA LEU A 133 10.23 3.37 4.25
C LEU A 133 10.17 2.09 5.07
N LEU A 134 9.19 1.24 4.77
CA LEU A 134 8.93 0.03 5.55
C LEU A 134 8.38 -1.09 4.67
N THR A 135 8.95 -2.29 4.82
CA THR A 135 8.31 -3.53 4.36
C THR A 135 7.95 -4.43 5.54
N VAL A 136 6.69 -4.87 5.60
CA VAL A 136 6.20 -5.83 6.58
C VAL A 136 5.80 -7.12 5.89
N GLN A 137 6.46 -8.21 6.26
CA GLN A 137 6.15 -9.55 5.81
C GLN A 137 5.46 -10.33 6.92
N VAL A 138 4.25 -10.81 6.68
CA VAL A 138 3.52 -11.69 7.61
C VAL A 138 3.43 -13.07 7.01
N ASP A 139 4.07 -14.03 7.67
CA ASP A 139 4.11 -15.44 7.35
C ASP A 139 4.39 -15.69 5.87
N SER A 140 5.41 -14.99 5.37
CA SER A 140 5.65 -14.84 3.92
C SER A 140 6.08 -16.13 3.29
N ILE A 141 5.50 -16.45 2.13
CA ILE A 141 5.81 -17.66 1.37
C ILE A 141 6.20 -17.26 -0.04
N ALA A 142 7.45 -17.57 -0.41
CA ALA A 142 7.90 -17.43 -1.77
C ALA A 142 7.33 -18.52 -2.68
N LYS A 143 7.02 -18.14 -3.92
CA LYS A 143 6.83 -19.11 -5.01
C LYS A 143 8.22 -19.68 -5.41
N PRO A 144 8.31 -20.89 -6.02
CA PRO A 144 9.59 -21.58 -6.27
C PRO A 144 10.68 -20.79 -7.02
N TRP A 145 10.31 -19.70 -7.67
CA TRP A 145 11.18 -18.84 -8.51
C TRP A 145 11.38 -17.43 -7.93
N GLN A 146 10.90 -17.21 -6.71
CA GLN A 146 10.92 -15.92 -6.04
C GLN A 146 11.78 -16.04 -4.79
N GLN A 147 12.50 -14.97 -4.48
CA GLN A 147 13.23 -14.85 -3.22
C GLN A 147 12.62 -13.68 -2.45
N ASP A 148 12.01 -13.95 -1.32
CA ASP A 148 11.47 -12.89 -0.43
C ASP A 148 12.26 -12.79 0.89
N GLU A 149 13.46 -13.39 0.94
CA GLU A 149 14.39 -13.29 2.08
C GLU A 149 15.26 -12.05 2.06
N VAL A 150 15.73 -11.68 0.86
CA VAL A 150 16.70 -10.60 0.68
C VAL A 150 15.94 -9.32 0.38
N ILE A 151 15.98 -8.38 1.32
CA ILE A 151 15.32 -7.09 1.22
C ILE A 151 16.22 -6.14 0.43
N PRO A 152 15.73 -5.52 -0.66
CA PRO A 152 16.54 -4.63 -1.47
C PRO A 152 16.95 -3.37 -0.70
N ASP A 153 18.10 -2.82 -1.07
CA ASP A 153 18.75 -1.71 -0.35
C ASP A 153 18.05 -0.34 -0.47
N ASN A 154 16.99 -0.24 -1.28
CA ASN A 154 16.09 0.92 -1.31
C ASN A 154 15.03 0.91 -0.20
N VAL A 155 14.99 -0.16 0.61
CA VAL A 155 14.11 -0.27 1.77
C VAL A 155 14.88 0.23 3.00
N GLU A 156 14.35 1.23 3.69
CA GLU A 156 14.98 1.76 4.89
C GLU A 156 14.87 0.77 6.06
N ALA A 157 13.68 0.22 6.29
CA ALA A 157 13.44 -0.75 7.34
C ALA A 157 12.55 -1.92 6.92
N ALA A 158 12.81 -3.10 7.47
CA ALA A 158 12.02 -4.28 7.21
C ALA A 158 11.77 -5.12 8.46
N VAL A 159 10.61 -5.76 8.51
CA VAL A 159 10.23 -6.65 9.61
C VAL A 159 9.54 -7.89 9.06
N ASN A 160 9.80 -9.03 9.70
CA ASN A 160 9.18 -10.30 9.40
C ASN A 160 8.47 -10.85 10.64
N PHE A 161 7.22 -11.24 10.47
CA PHE A 161 6.45 -12.02 11.44
C PHE A 161 6.20 -13.39 10.83
N TYR A 162 6.48 -14.48 11.54
CA TYR A 162 6.36 -15.82 10.96
C TYR A 162 5.89 -16.85 11.97
N GLN A 163 5.28 -17.93 11.48
CA GLN A 163 5.13 -19.16 12.24
C GLN A 163 5.92 -20.28 11.56
N SER A 164 6.36 -21.27 12.33
CA SER A 164 7.30 -22.31 11.89
C SER A 164 6.67 -23.71 11.82
N HIS A 165 5.35 -23.81 11.81
CA HIS A 165 4.60 -25.04 11.99
C HIS A 165 3.70 -25.38 10.80
N GLY A 166 3.57 -26.68 10.53
CA GLY A 166 2.75 -27.19 9.42
C GLY A 166 3.55 -27.32 8.12
N LEU A 167 2.89 -27.81 7.07
CA LEU A 167 3.50 -28.04 5.75
C LEU A 167 3.76 -26.72 4.99
N ILE A 168 2.97 -25.70 5.33
CA ILE A 168 3.02 -24.36 4.77
C ILE A 168 3.31 -23.45 5.94
N HIS A 169 4.49 -22.84 5.91
CA HIS A 169 4.95 -21.93 6.93
C HIS A 169 5.73 -20.79 6.31
N GLY A 170 5.70 -19.64 6.98
CA GLY A 170 6.44 -18.46 6.54
C GLY A 170 7.94 -18.66 6.62
N ARG A 171 8.65 -17.78 5.92
CA ARG A 171 10.09 -17.65 6.03
C ARG A 171 10.45 -17.19 7.44
N SER A 172 11.38 -17.88 8.09
CA SER A 172 11.80 -17.57 9.45
C SER A 172 12.69 -16.35 9.56
N GLU A 173 13.43 -16.04 8.50
CA GLU A 173 14.44 -14.99 8.51
C GLU A 173 14.38 -14.16 7.21
N ILE A 174 14.49 -12.84 7.35
CA ILE A 174 14.80 -11.91 6.28
C ILE A 174 16.12 -11.21 6.60
N LYS A 175 16.83 -10.82 5.54
CA LYS A 175 18.12 -10.13 5.61
C LYS A 175 18.19 -8.98 4.62
N ALA A 176 18.94 -7.95 4.97
CA ALA A 176 19.23 -6.86 4.06
C ALA A 176 20.16 -7.31 2.93
N GLU A 177 19.94 -6.82 1.72
CA GLU A 177 20.92 -6.87 0.64
C GLU A 177 22.18 -6.07 1.00
N ASP A 178 21.98 -4.88 1.60
CA ASP A 178 23.01 -4.03 2.18
C ASP A 178 22.58 -3.58 3.59
N GLY A 179 23.22 -4.12 4.61
CA GLY A 179 22.92 -3.80 6.01
C GLY A 179 23.29 -2.38 6.44
N SER A 180 24.01 -1.62 5.61
CA SER A 180 24.28 -0.20 5.87
C SER A 180 23.13 0.72 5.42
N LYS A 181 22.24 0.22 4.56
CA LYS A 181 21.10 0.97 4.00
C LYS A 181 19.75 0.47 4.50
N THR A 182 19.64 -0.82 4.77
CA THR A 182 18.40 -1.46 5.22
C THR A 182 18.55 -2.02 6.63
N GLN A 183 17.71 -1.54 7.54
CA GLN A 183 17.62 -2.06 8.89
C GLN A 183 16.58 -3.18 8.97
N ILE A 184 17.00 -4.37 9.42
CA ILE A 184 16.05 -5.43 9.79
C ILE A 184 15.62 -5.19 11.24
N LEU A 185 14.38 -4.75 11.45
CA LEU A 185 13.80 -4.46 12.76
C LEU A 185 13.54 -5.72 13.58
N GLY A 186 13.43 -6.88 12.93
CA GLY A 186 13.35 -8.17 13.59
C GLY A 186 12.68 -9.26 12.76
N ASN A 187 12.91 -10.49 13.21
CA ASN A 187 12.27 -11.71 12.74
C ASN A 187 11.50 -12.31 13.92
N TYR A 188 10.20 -12.01 14.01
CA TYR A 188 9.36 -12.32 15.17
C TYR A 188 8.56 -13.59 14.95
N ARG A 189 8.86 -14.62 15.75
CA ARG A 189 8.14 -15.89 15.72
C ARG A 189 6.82 -15.81 16.49
N PHE A 190 5.75 -16.31 15.89
CA PHE A 190 4.44 -16.53 16.49
C PHE A 190 4.15 -18.03 16.56
N ASP A 191 3.87 -18.54 17.75
CA ASP A 191 3.63 -19.96 17.98
C ASP A 191 2.14 -20.25 18.22
N TYR A 192 1.42 -20.56 17.15
CA TYR A 192 0.00 -20.89 17.20
C TYR A 192 -0.32 -22.30 17.70
N ARG A 193 0.69 -23.12 18.04
CA ARG A 193 0.45 -24.37 18.79
C ARG A 193 0.34 -24.10 20.28
N GLU A 194 1.13 -23.16 20.78
CA GLU A 194 1.09 -22.72 22.17
C GLU A 194 -0.06 -21.72 22.41
N HIS A 195 -0.25 -20.80 21.48
CA HIS A 195 -1.23 -19.70 21.59
C HIS A 195 -2.17 -19.69 20.39
N PRO A 196 -3.13 -20.63 20.32
CA PRO A 196 -4.03 -20.72 19.18
C PRO A 196 -5.00 -19.53 19.12
N VAL A 197 -5.24 -19.05 17.91
CA VAL A 197 -6.21 -18.00 17.58
C VAL A 197 -7.37 -18.63 16.81
N GLN A 198 -8.59 -18.25 17.17
CA GLN A 198 -9.78 -18.66 16.42
C GLN A 198 -10.02 -17.71 15.26
N CYS A 199 -9.74 -18.18 14.04
CA CYS A 199 -10.13 -17.49 12.82
C CYS A 199 -11.49 -18.00 12.32
N GLU A 200 -12.32 -17.10 11.82
CA GLU A 200 -13.43 -17.46 10.94
C GLU A 200 -12.86 -17.97 9.60
N ALA A 201 -12.49 -19.25 9.56
CA ALA A 201 -11.95 -19.85 8.35
C ALA A 201 -13.09 -20.07 7.34
N THR A 202 -12.94 -19.46 6.16
CA THR A 202 -13.93 -19.46 5.08
C THR A 202 -13.94 -20.75 4.24
N SER A 203 -12.99 -21.68 4.44
CA SER A 203 -13.02 -23.01 3.82
C SER A 203 -12.55 -24.13 4.75
N TRP A 204 -13.00 -25.37 4.49
CA TRP A 204 -12.54 -26.56 5.22
C TRP A 204 -11.06 -26.87 4.95
N PHE A 205 -10.58 -26.56 3.74
CA PHE A 205 -9.20 -26.80 3.31
C PHE A 205 -8.20 -25.97 4.12
N ASP A 206 -8.55 -24.70 4.37
CA ASP A 206 -7.76 -23.77 5.19
C ASP A 206 -7.68 -24.21 6.66
N ARG A 207 -8.73 -24.89 7.15
CA ARG A 207 -8.76 -25.43 8.52
C ARG A 207 -7.87 -26.65 8.69
N THR A 208 -7.72 -27.49 7.66
CA THR A 208 -7.02 -28.78 7.79
C THR A 208 -5.57 -28.76 7.34
N PHE A 209 -5.21 -28.00 6.31
CA PHE A 209 -3.86 -28.08 5.73
C PHE A 209 -2.94 -26.91 6.06
N THR A 210 -3.50 -25.77 6.49
CA THR A 210 -2.75 -24.54 6.79
C THR A 210 -3.18 -23.85 8.09
N PRO A 211 -3.52 -24.56 9.19
CA PRO A 211 -4.17 -23.93 10.35
C PRO A 211 -3.32 -22.85 11.02
N SER A 212 -2.02 -23.07 11.25
CA SER A 212 -1.12 -22.05 11.83
C SER A 212 -0.87 -20.89 10.86
N HIS A 213 -0.75 -21.19 9.58
CA HIS A 213 -0.57 -20.19 8.53
C HIS A 213 -1.78 -19.27 8.35
N MET A 214 -2.98 -19.80 8.58
CA MET A 214 -4.21 -19.01 8.56
C MET A 214 -4.44 -18.26 9.87
N GLN A 215 -3.87 -18.69 10.99
CA GLN A 215 -3.94 -17.93 12.24
C GLN A 215 -3.20 -16.60 12.15
N SER A 216 -2.03 -16.56 11.52
CA SER A 216 -1.33 -15.30 11.25
C SER A 216 -2.12 -14.33 10.35
N GLN A 217 -3.11 -14.83 9.61
CA GLN A 217 -3.97 -13.99 8.79
C GLN A 217 -5.04 -13.23 9.58
N CYS A 218 -5.46 -13.76 10.73
CA CYS A 218 -6.55 -13.17 11.53
C CYS A 218 -6.12 -12.75 12.94
N ASP A 219 -4.89 -13.06 13.37
CA ASP A 219 -4.40 -12.75 14.71
C ASP A 219 -4.37 -11.25 14.98
N PRO A 220 -5.25 -10.72 15.86
CA PRO A 220 -5.28 -9.30 16.16
C PRO A 220 -3.99 -8.82 16.85
N GLN A 221 -3.33 -9.65 17.66
CA GLN A 221 -2.08 -9.25 18.32
C GLN A 221 -0.97 -9.02 17.31
N LEU A 222 -0.86 -9.91 16.31
CA LEU A 222 0.07 -9.75 15.21
C LEU A 222 -0.26 -8.49 14.42
N TRP A 223 -1.49 -8.31 13.97
CA TRP A 223 -1.87 -7.19 13.11
C TRP A 223 -1.85 -5.84 13.83
N ASN A 224 -2.02 -5.80 15.15
CA ASN A 224 -1.80 -4.59 15.94
C ASN A 224 -0.31 -4.20 15.95
N LYS A 225 0.61 -5.16 16.11
CA LYS A 225 2.05 -4.85 16.00
C LYS A 225 2.44 -4.34 14.62
N VAL A 226 1.85 -4.90 13.56
CA VAL A 226 2.04 -4.39 12.20
C VAL A 226 1.55 -2.94 12.10
N GLU A 227 0.38 -2.65 12.66
CA GLU A 227 -0.21 -1.33 12.65
C GLU A 227 0.63 -0.30 13.42
N ASP A 228 1.12 -0.65 14.61
CA ASP A 228 1.98 0.20 15.42
C ASP A 228 3.24 0.62 14.64
N LEU A 229 3.90 -0.34 13.97
CA LEU A 229 5.08 -0.07 13.14
C LEU A 229 4.76 0.84 11.94
N VAL A 230 3.60 0.64 11.31
CA VAL A 230 3.16 1.50 10.19
C VAL A 230 2.89 2.92 10.68
N ARG A 231 2.23 3.07 11.83
CA ARG A 231 1.92 4.37 12.43
C ARG A 231 3.17 5.10 12.88
N GLU A 232 4.09 4.41 13.54
CA GLU A 232 5.39 4.97 13.93
C GLU A 232 6.13 5.56 12.71
N ARG A 233 6.13 4.85 11.58
CA ARG A 233 6.78 5.35 10.34
C ARG A 233 6.05 6.53 9.72
N ILE A 234 4.73 6.58 9.82
CA ILE A 234 3.94 7.73 9.41
C ILE A 234 4.24 8.94 10.30
N GLU A 235 4.40 8.76 11.62
CA GLU A 235 4.63 9.85 12.59
C GLU A 235 6.09 10.36 12.61
N LEU A 236 7.07 9.51 12.27
CA LEU A 236 8.49 9.90 12.24
C LEU A 236 8.88 10.70 10.99
N ALA A 237 8.30 10.37 9.82
CA ALA A 237 8.63 11.04 8.54
C ALA A 237 8.43 12.58 8.51
N PRO A 238 7.40 13.18 9.14
CA PRO A 238 7.23 14.64 9.24
C PRO A 238 8.33 15.30 10.07
N THR A 239 8.88 14.59 11.05
CA THR A 239 9.86 15.14 12.00
C THR A 239 11.24 15.29 11.35
N LEU A 240 11.62 14.40 10.43
CA LEU A 240 12.88 14.50 9.69
C LEU A 240 12.85 15.55 8.58
N ALA A 241 11.70 15.82 7.98
CA ALA A 241 11.53 16.90 7.00
C ALA A 241 11.55 18.31 7.63
N ALA A 242 11.34 18.41 8.95
CA ALA A 242 11.22 19.66 9.69
C ALA A 242 12.49 20.09 10.43
N VAL A 243 13.63 19.41 10.25
CA VAL A 243 14.93 19.86 10.78
C VAL A 243 15.70 20.60 9.68
N PRO A 244 15.56 21.94 9.55
CA PRO A 244 16.54 22.73 8.81
C PRO A 244 17.88 22.61 9.54
N GLY A 245 18.94 22.40 8.77
CA GLY A 245 20.29 22.10 9.27
C GLY A 245 20.79 23.08 10.34
N GLN A 246 21.53 22.52 11.29
CA GLN A 246 22.54 23.26 12.03
C GLN A 246 23.78 23.43 11.15
#